data_AF-A0A7Y2U785-F1
#
_entry.id   AF-A0A7Y2U785-F1
#
_cell.length_a   1.000
_cell.length_b   1.000
_cell.length_c   1.000
_cell.angle_alpha   90.00
_cell.angle_beta   90.00
_cell.angle_gamma   90.00
#
_symmetry.space_group_name_H-M   'P 1'
#
loop_
_entity.id
_entity.type
_entity.pdbx_description
1 polymer ?
#
loop_
_entity_poly.entity_id
_entity_poly.type
_entity_poly.pdbx_seq_one_letter_code
_entity_poly.pdbx_strand_id
1 'polypeptide(L)'
;MPERHGYDRCVVWFRGTYNSYTNFDTEVVGLFQNQLKMLDHDIDVSGGSLTWASIPGQFYRITASADLQSFPHEAAIDIQSQGGSTSHTFTVPSALSGSERIFLRVEEQ
;
A
#
# COMPACT_ATOMS: atom_id res chain seq x y z
N MET A 1 -21.77 1.33 -8.98
CA MET A 1 -21.23 -0.04 -9.11
C MET A 1 -20.03 0.05 -10.03
N PRO A 2 -18.79 -0.23 -9.61
CA PRO A 2 -17.67 -0.21 -10.54
C PRO A 2 -17.67 -1.52 -11.33
N GLU A 3 -17.69 -1.37 -12.65
CA GLU A 3 -17.75 -2.46 -13.62
C GLU A 3 -16.38 -3.04 -13.94
N ARG A 4 -16.46 -4.32 -14.30
CA ARG A 4 -15.43 -5.35 -14.45
C ARG A 4 -14.52 -5.08 -15.66
N HIS A 5 -13.61 -4.10 -15.57
CA HIS A 5 -12.48 -4.02 -16.49
C HIS A 5 -11.44 -5.09 -16.12
N GLY A 6 -11.04 -5.92 -17.08
CA GLY A 6 -10.09 -7.06 -16.94
C GLY A 6 -8.65 -6.70 -16.58
N TYR A 7 -8.45 -5.59 -15.87
CA TYR A 7 -7.28 -5.35 -15.05
C TYR A 7 -7.79 -5.42 -13.61
N ASP A 8 -7.34 -6.39 -12.82
CA ASP A 8 -7.59 -6.48 -11.37
C ASP A 8 -6.90 -5.29 -10.67
N ARG A 9 -7.44 -4.08 -10.89
CA ARG A 9 -7.04 -2.86 -10.19
C ARG A 9 -7.93 -2.76 -8.97
N CYS A 10 -7.41 -3.17 -7.83
CA CYS A 10 -8.07 -2.93 -6.56
C CYS A 10 -8.02 -1.43 -6.25
N VAL A 11 -9.19 -0.82 -6.05
CA VAL A 11 -9.31 0.56 -5.58
C VAL A 11 -9.27 0.58 -4.05
N VAL A 12 -8.43 1.49 -3.60
CA VAL A 12 -8.11 1.87 -2.24
C VAL A 12 -9.11 2.91 -1.74
N TRP A 13 -9.68 2.70 -0.56
CA TRP A 13 -10.65 3.59 0.07
C TRP A 13 -9.98 4.47 1.12
N PHE A 14 -10.38 5.74 1.23
CA PHE A 14 -9.88 6.70 2.22
C PHE A 14 -10.78 6.73 3.47
N ARG A 15 -10.21 6.50 4.65
CA ARG A 15 -10.84 6.86 5.92
C ARG A 15 -10.13 8.08 6.50
N GLY A 16 -10.91 8.97 7.08
CA GLY A 16 -10.43 10.23 7.62
C GLY A 16 -11.42 10.78 8.64
N THR A 17 -10.90 11.44 9.66
CA THR A 17 -11.75 12.20 10.59
C THR A 17 -11.97 13.58 10.01
N TYR A 18 -13.23 13.99 9.92
CA TYR A 18 -13.54 15.35 9.53
C TYR A 18 -13.13 16.31 10.65
N ASN A 19 -12.08 17.10 10.42
CA ASN A 19 -11.56 18.04 11.42
C ASN A 19 -12.14 19.45 11.20
N SER A 20 -12.26 19.89 9.95
CA SER A 20 -12.93 21.15 9.59
C SER A 20 -13.35 21.16 8.10
N TYR A 21 -14.02 22.23 7.67
CA TYR A 21 -14.43 22.39 6.25
C TYR A 21 -13.25 22.59 5.29
N THR A 22 -12.04 22.82 5.82
CA THR A 22 -10.79 22.96 5.06
C THR A 22 -9.73 21.93 5.43
N ASN A 23 -9.99 21.05 6.41
CA ASN A 23 -8.98 20.13 6.94
C ASN A 23 -9.54 18.72 7.12
N PHE A 24 -8.89 17.77 6.45
CA PHE A 24 -9.24 16.36 6.41
C PHE A 24 -7.98 15.55 6.63
N ASP A 25 -7.92 14.78 7.71
CA ASP A 25 -6.88 13.75 7.83
C ASP A 25 -7.17 12.66 6.81
N THR A 26 -6.30 12.46 5.83
CA THR A 26 -6.49 11.42 4.81
C THR A 26 -5.39 10.39 4.92
N GLU A 27 -5.72 9.19 5.39
CA GLU A 27 -4.84 8.01 5.35
C GLU A 27 -5.09 7.24 4.04
N VAL A 28 -4.04 6.74 3.38
CA VAL A 28 -4.17 6.03 2.11
C VAL A 28 -3.94 4.53 2.25
N VAL A 29 -4.90 3.74 1.76
CA VAL A 29 -4.86 2.28 1.59
C VAL A 29 -4.03 1.88 0.33
N GLY A 30 -3.55 0.64 0.25
CA GLY A 30 -2.52 0.19 -0.71
C GLY A 30 -3.00 -0.20 -2.12
N LEU A 31 -2.27 0.20 -3.16
CA LEU A 31 -2.53 -0.17 -4.56
C LEU A 31 -1.84 -1.50 -4.91
N PHE A 32 -2.50 -2.35 -5.70
CA PHE A 32 -1.96 -3.66 -6.10
C PHE A 32 -1.98 -3.82 -7.62
N GLN A 33 -0.90 -4.36 -8.17
CA GLN A 33 -0.79 -4.82 -9.56
C GLN A 33 -0.65 -6.35 -9.58
N ASN A 34 -0.88 -7.01 -10.71
CA ASN A 34 -0.67 -8.46 -10.90
C ASN A 34 -1.45 -9.42 -9.97
N GLN A 35 -2.78 -9.28 -9.86
CA GLN A 35 -3.64 -10.17 -9.06
C GLN A 35 -3.35 -10.21 -7.55
N LEU A 36 -2.45 -9.37 -7.05
CA LEU A 36 -2.20 -9.22 -5.63
C LEU A 36 -3.47 -8.72 -4.93
N LYS A 37 -3.90 -9.47 -3.92
CA LYS A 37 -5.07 -9.15 -3.11
C LYS A 37 -4.64 -8.85 -1.68
N MET A 38 -4.93 -7.64 -1.19
CA MET A 38 -4.77 -7.35 0.24
C MET A 38 -5.69 -8.22 1.08
N LEU A 39 -5.15 -8.80 2.13
CA LEU A 39 -5.87 -9.61 3.11
C LEU A 39 -6.03 -8.85 4.42
N ASP A 40 -4.99 -8.14 4.86
CA ASP A 40 -5.01 -7.36 6.10
C ASP A 40 -4.02 -6.18 6.05
N HIS A 41 -4.24 -5.16 6.87
CA HIS A 41 -3.34 -4.02 7.01
C HIS A 41 -3.45 -3.39 8.40
N ASP A 42 -2.30 -2.99 8.93
CA ASP A 42 -2.19 -2.16 10.12
C ASP A 42 -1.20 -1.04 9.79
N ILE A 43 -1.65 0.21 9.75
CA ILE A 43 -0.85 1.34 9.27
C ILE A 43 -0.95 2.47 10.30
N ASP A 44 0.20 3.09 10.55
CA ASP A 44 0.38 4.28 11.38
C ASP A 44 1.34 5.26 10.69
N VAL A 45 1.50 6.46 11.27
CA VAL A 45 2.32 7.56 10.75
C VAL A 45 3.81 7.20 10.57
N SER A 46 4.30 6.17 11.26
CA SER A 46 5.71 5.75 11.21
C SER A 46 5.96 4.52 10.33
N GLY A 47 4.91 3.79 9.95
CA GLY A 47 5.02 2.50 9.31
C GLY A 47 3.82 1.61 9.60
N GLY A 48 3.95 0.33 9.33
CA GLY A 48 2.85 -0.61 9.52
C GLY A 48 3.19 -2.02 9.10
N SER A 49 2.16 -2.85 9.00
CA SER A 49 2.19 -4.17 8.39
C SER A 49 1.18 -4.24 7.26
N LEU A 50 1.58 -4.90 6.17
CA LEU A 50 0.69 -5.26 5.07
C LEU A 50 0.67 -6.78 4.96
N THR A 51 -0.51 -7.34 4.74
CA THR A 51 -0.67 -8.78 4.48
C THR A 51 -1.41 -8.97 3.17
N TRP A 52 -0.81 -9.66 2.21
CA TRP A 52 -1.36 -9.89 0.87
C TRP A 52 -1.36 -11.37 0.51
N ALA A 53 -2.23 -11.76 -0.42
CA ALA A 53 -2.17 -13.06 -1.08
C ALA A 53 -0.91 -13.13 -1.93
N SER A 54 -0.12 -14.18 -1.78
CA SER A 54 1.18 -14.32 -2.45
C SER A 54 1.36 -15.65 -3.15
N ILE A 55 2.35 -15.71 -4.03
CA ILE A 55 2.72 -16.89 -4.79
C ILE A 55 4.02 -17.46 -4.20
N PRO A 56 4.05 -18.73 -3.76
CA PRO A 56 5.25 -19.36 -3.24
C PRO A 56 6.44 -19.23 -4.21
N GLY A 57 7.59 -18.78 -3.71
CA GLY A 57 8.80 -18.60 -4.51
C GLY A 57 8.94 -17.23 -5.20
N GLN A 58 7.92 -16.37 -5.13
CA GLN A 58 7.97 -15.00 -5.65
C GLN A 58 8.63 -14.05 -4.62
N PHE A 59 9.22 -12.96 -5.13
CA PHE A 59 9.67 -11.82 -4.34
C PHE A 59 8.78 -10.60 -4.58
N TYR A 60 8.61 -9.79 -3.54
CA TYR A 60 7.77 -8.61 -3.54
C TYR A 60 8.52 -7.40 -2.99
N ARG A 61 8.04 -6.21 -3.35
CA ARG A 61 8.45 -4.96 -2.73
C ARG A 61 7.25 -4.11 -2.37
N ILE A 62 7.44 -3.24 -1.38
CA ILE A 62 6.50 -2.21 -0.96
C ILE A 62 7.10 -0.87 -1.37
N THR A 63 6.45 -0.18 -2.29
CA THR A 63 6.82 1.16 -2.72
C THR A 63 5.81 2.18 -2.20
N ALA A 64 6.23 3.44 -2.13
CA ALA A 64 5.47 4.53 -1.57
C ALA A 64 5.52 5.79 -2.44
N SER A 65 4.49 6.62 -2.30
CA SER A 65 4.28 7.85 -3.06
C SER A 65 3.56 8.89 -2.20
N ALA A 66 3.74 10.18 -2.50
CA ALA A 66 2.90 11.26 -1.98
C ALA A 66 1.81 11.72 -2.97
N ASP A 67 1.86 11.30 -4.24
CA ASP A 67 1.10 11.92 -5.34
C ASP A 67 0.29 10.95 -6.21
N LEU A 68 0.38 9.63 -5.96
CA LEU A 68 -0.21 8.55 -6.76
C LEU A 68 0.26 8.45 -8.22
N GLN A 69 1.08 9.37 -8.71
CA GLN A 69 1.54 9.38 -10.09
C GLN A 69 2.74 8.46 -10.27
N SER A 70 3.66 8.51 -9.31
CA SER A 70 4.86 7.70 -9.30
C SER A 70 5.09 7.11 -7.92
N PHE A 71 5.72 5.93 -7.83
CA PHE A 71 6.08 5.27 -6.58
C PHE A 71 7.61 5.21 -6.44
N PRO A 72 8.29 6.36 -6.26
CA PRO A 72 9.74 6.41 -6.32
C PRO A 72 10.41 6.01 -5.00
N HIS A 73 9.64 5.88 -3.91
CA HIS A 73 10.19 5.59 -2.60
C HIS A 73 10.01 4.10 -2.26
N GLU A 74 11.07 3.47 -1.76
CA GLU A 74 11.03 2.08 -1.32
C GLU A 74 10.82 2.03 0.19
N ALA A 75 9.75 1.37 0.63
CA ALA A 75 9.46 1.14 2.03
C ALA A 75 9.98 -0.22 2.50
N ALA A 76 9.99 -1.22 1.61
CA ALA A 76 10.61 -2.52 1.81
C ALA A 76 10.85 -3.20 0.45
N ILE A 77 11.92 -3.99 0.33
CA ILE A 77 12.31 -4.72 -0.89
C ILE A 77 12.72 -6.14 -0.54
N ASP A 78 12.84 -6.99 -1.56
CA ASP A 78 13.32 -8.37 -1.48
C ASP A 78 12.51 -9.22 -0.49
N ILE A 79 11.20 -8.97 -0.43
CA ILE A 79 10.27 -9.66 0.45
C ILE A 79 9.95 -11.02 -0.15
N GLN A 80 10.57 -12.07 0.39
CA GLN A 80 10.27 -13.42 -0.04
C GLN A 80 8.85 -13.85 0.36
N SER A 81 8.13 -14.46 -0.58
CA SER A 81 6.82 -15.05 -0.29
C SER A 81 6.88 -16.07 0.85
N GLN A 82 5.93 -15.94 1.78
CA GLN A 82 5.71 -16.89 2.88
C GLN A 82 4.72 -18.02 2.52
N GLY A 83 4.31 -18.12 1.26
CA GLY A 83 3.35 -19.13 0.78
C GLY A 83 2.14 -18.50 0.12
N GLY A 84 0.94 -19.00 0.42
CA GLY A 84 -0.32 -18.47 -0.13
C GLY A 84 -0.69 -17.06 0.35
N SER A 85 -0.05 -16.59 1.42
CA SER A 85 -0.11 -15.21 1.89
C SER A 85 1.23 -14.80 2.48
N THR A 86 1.56 -13.51 2.38
CA THR A 86 2.77 -12.92 2.95
C THR A 86 2.39 -11.74 3.81
N SER A 87 2.92 -11.67 5.02
CA SER A 87 2.82 -10.53 5.91
C SER A 87 4.20 -9.91 6.12
N HIS A 88 4.29 -8.60 5.97
CA HIS A 88 5.55 -7.88 6.14
C HIS A 88 5.35 -6.52 6.79
N THR A 89 6.25 -6.17 7.71
CA THR A 89 6.31 -4.86 8.34
C THR A 89 7.16 -3.89 7.54
N PHE A 90 6.75 -2.64 7.42
CA PHE A 90 7.50 -1.61 6.71
C PHE A 90 7.55 -0.34 7.54
N THR A 91 8.55 0.48 7.26
CA THR A 91 8.63 1.85 7.80
C THR A 91 8.31 2.84 6.70
N VAL A 92 7.63 3.93 7.04
CA VAL A 92 7.43 5.03 6.09
C VAL A 92 8.80 5.58 5.66
N PRO A 93 9.08 5.68 4.34
CA PRO A 93 10.32 6.27 3.86
C PRO A 93 10.52 7.69 4.41
N SER A 94 11.75 8.02 4.83
CA SER A 94 12.04 9.33 5.43
C SER A 94 11.70 10.51 4.53
N ALA A 95 11.81 10.34 3.21
CA ALA A 95 11.41 11.32 2.20
C ALA A 95 9.92 11.68 2.24
N LEU A 96 9.10 10.80 2.82
CA LEU A 96 7.66 10.97 2.99
C LEU A 96 7.28 11.32 4.44
N SER A 97 8.25 11.43 5.35
CA SER A 97 7.98 11.78 6.74
C SER A 97 7.33 13.18 6.83
N GLY A 98 6.18 13.26 7.50
CA GLY A 98 5.39 14.49 7.60
C GLY A 98 4.59 14.85 6.35
N SER A 99 4.56 13.99 5.32
CA SER A 99 3.66 14.18 4.19
C SER A 99 2.21 14.08 4.66
N GLU A 100 1.35 14.96 4.16
CA GLU A 100 -0.10 14.94 4.45
C GLU A 100 -0.77 13.66 3.93
N ARG A 101 -0.17 13.03 2.92
CA ARG A 101 -0.66 11.81 2.26
C ARG A 101 0.50 10.90 1.90
N ILE A 102 0.34 9.61 2.18
CA ILE A 102 1.30 8.58 1.84
C ILE A 102 0.53 7.42 1.25
N PHE A 103 0.81 7.12 -0.01
CA PHE A 103 0.24 6.01 -0.77
C PHE A 103 1.24 4.86 -0.79
N LEU A 104 0.78 3.64 -0.57
CA LEU A 104 1.62 2.44 -0.60
C LEU A 104 1.21 1.53 -1.74
N ARG A 105 2.15 0.75 -2.27
CA ARG A 105 1.91 -0.24 -3.32
C ARG A 105 2.74 -1.47 -3.05
N VAL A 106 2.09 -2.64 -3.07
CA VAL A 106 2.80 -3.92 -3.11
C VAL A 106 2.86 -4.37 -4.56
N GLU A 107 4.05 -4.77 -4.99
CA GLU A 107 4.30 -5.25 -6.34
C GLU A 107 5.29 -6.40 -6.33
N GLU A 108 5.19 -7.26 -7.34
CA GLU A 108 6.16 -8.32 -7.61
C GLU A 108 7.47 -7.70 -8.07
N GLN A 109 8.60 -8.32 -7.68
CA GLN A 109 9.93 -8.02 -8.19
C GLN A 109 10.33 -8.98 -9.31
#